data_AF-A0A8C5F793-F1
#
_entry.id   AF-A0A8C5F793-F1
#
_cell.length_a   1.000
_cell.length_b   1.000
_cell.length_c   1.000
_cell.angle_alpha   90.00
_cell.angle_beta   90.00
_cell.angle_gamma   90.00
#
_symmetry.space_group_name_H-M   'P 1'
#
loop_
_entity.id
_entity.type
_entity.pdbx_description
1 polymer ?
#
loop_
_entity_poly.entity_id
_entity_poly.type
_entity_poly.pdbx_seq_one_letter_code
_entity_poly.pdbx_strand_id
1 'polypeptide(L)'
;MIKLFTLKQQKKDEESAGGNRTGAGGKKASAAQLRIQKDINELNLPKTCEINFPDDDDLLNFRLIISPDEGFYKGGKFVFSFKEPNPEDPLNKEAAEVLQTNRRLFEQNVQRSLRGGYVGATYFERCLK
;
A
#
# COMPACT_ATOMS: atom_id res chain seq x y z
N MET A 1 -3.27 24.95 -37.68
CA MET A 1 -4.49 24.11 -37.68
C MET A 1 -4.09 22.67 -37.38
N ILE A 2 -4.46 22.18 -36.20
CA ILE A 2 -4.06 20.86 -35.68
C ILE A 2 -4.86 19.78 -36.41
N LYS A 3 -4.19 18.77 -36.97
CA LYS A 3 -4.82 17.61 -37.63
C LYS A 3 -5.46 16.66 -36.60
N LEU A 4 -6.59 17.07 -36.02
CA LEU A 4 -7.58 16.13 -35.48
C LEU A 4 -8.27 15.48 -36.67
N PHE A 5 -7.86 14.27 -37.10
CA PHE A 5 -8.67 13.25 -37.81
C PHE A 5 -7.77 12.13 -38.39
N THR A 6 -6.99 11.45 -37.54
CA THR A 6 -6.31 10.19 -37.93
C THR A 6 -6.27 9.17 -36.79
N LEU A 7 -7.30 9.18 -35.93
CA LEU A 7 -7.44 8.26 -34.79
C LEU A 7 -8.58 7.24 -34.98
N LYS A 8 -9.12 7.11 -36.20
CA LYS A 8 -10.23 6.17 -36.49
C LYS A 8 -9.98 5.19 -37.63
N GLN A 9 -8.76 5.10 -38.17
CA GLN A 9 -8.42 4.15 -39.25
C GLN A 9 -7.28 3.17 -38.91
N GLN A 10 -6.78 3.13 -37.66
CA GLN A 10 -5.74 2.17 -37.22
C GLN A 10 -6.28 1.12 -36.21
N LYS A 11 -7.58 0.86 -36.22
CA LYS A 11 -8.21 -0.16 -35.35
C LYS A 11 -8.92 -1.29 -36.10
N LYS A 12 -8.59 -1.52 -37.38
CA LYS A 12 -9.24 -2.59 -38.16
C LYS A 12 -8.32 -3.49 -39.00
N ASP A 13 -7.01 -3.53 -38.72
CA ASP A 13 -6.09 -4.45 -39.43
C ASP A 13 -5.09 -5.16 -38.49
N GLU A 14 -5.51 -5.60 -37.30
CA GLU A 14 -4.69 -6.44 -36.39
C GLU A 14 -5.25 -7.87 -36.17
N GLU A 15 -6.22 -8.31 -36.98
CA GLU A 15 -6.67 -9.70 -37.00
C GLU A 15 -6.52 -10.28 -38.42
N SER A 16 -5.31 -10.78 -38.73
CA SER A 16 -5.06 -11.99 -39.53
C SER A 16 -3.69 -11.94 -40.19
N ALA A 17 -2.67 -12.49 -39.53
CA ALA A 17 -1.57 -13.18 -40.21
C ALA A 17 -0.81 -14.02 -39.18
N GLY A 18 -1.02 -15.33 -39.23
CA GLY A 18 -0.19 -16.30 -38.54
C GLY A 18 1.27 -16.16 -38.95
N GLY A 19 2.16 -16.14 -37.96
CA GLY A 19 3.60 -16.10 -38.15
C GLY A 19 4.29 -16.42 -36.83
N ASN A 20 4.66 -17.69 -36.66
CA ASN A 20 5.47 -18.18 -35.56
C ASN A 20 6.80 -17.41 -35.52
N ARG A 21 6.93 -16.45 -34.61
CA ARG A 21 8.19 -15.78 -34.28
C ARG A 21 8.55 -16.06 -32.83
N THR A 22 9.44 -17.01 -32.65
CA THR A 22 10.35 -17.06 -31.51
C THR A 22 11.14 -15.75 -31.46
N GLY A 23 10.79 -14.86 -30.55
CA GLY A 23 11.47 -13.58 -30.37
C GLY A 23 10.92 -12.88 -29.14
N ALA A 24 11.75 -12.78 -28.10
CA ALA A 24 11.49 -12.20 -26.79
C ALA A 24 10.58 -10.95 -26.84
N GLY A 25 9.28 -11.17 -26.65
CA GLY A 25 8.29 -10.11 -26.50
C GLY A 25 8.36 -9.56 -25.08
N GLY A 26 9.39 -8.76 -24.79
CA GLY A 26 9.44 -7.98 -23.56
C GLY A 26 8.19 -7.09 -23.51
N LYS A 27 7.25 -7.40 -22.61
CA LYS A 27 6.07 -6.56 -22.36
C LYS A 27 6.59 -5.15 -22.08
N LYS A 28 6.27 -4.18 -22.95
CA LYS A 28 6.66 -2.78 -22.73
C LYS A 28 6.08 -2.35 -21.38
N ALA A 29 6.95 -1.98 -20.45
CA ALA A 29 6.55 -1.55 -19.11
C ALA A 29 5.57 -0.37 -19.21
N SER A 30 4.47 -0.43 -18.46
CA SER A 30 3.49 0.66 -18.45
C SER A 30 4.12 1.92 -17.83
N ALA A 31 3.56 3.10 -18.12
CA ALA A 31 4.02 4.34 -17.49
C ALA A 31 3.95 4.29 -15.95
N ALA A 32 2.96 3.58 -15.40
CA ALA A 32 2.83 3.35 -13.96
C ALA A 32 3.94 2.43 -13.43
N GLN A 33 4.29 1.36 -14.17
CA GLN A 33 5.39 0.46 -13.82
C GLN A 33 6.73 1.20 -13.77
N LEU A 34 7.01 2.04 -14.77
CA LEU A 34 8.25 2.84 -14.82
C LEU A 34 8.32 3.87 -13.70
N ARG A 35 7.17 4.42 -13.26
CA ARG A 35 7.10 5.36 -12.14
C ARG A 35 7.33 4.66 -10.81
N ILE A 36 6.59 3.60 -10.51
CA ILE A 36 6.75 2.90 -9.23
C ILE A 36 8.15 2.32 -9.08
N GLN A 37 8.75 1.82 -10.16
CA GLN A 37 10.13 1.33 -10.14
C GLN A 37 11.14 2.45 -9.81
N LYS A 38 10.92 3.66 -10.32
CA LYS A 38 11.74 4.82 -9.95
C LYS A 38 11.53 5.20 -8.48
N ASP A 39 10.28 5.28 -8.04
CA ASP A 39 9.93 5.68 -6.68
C ASP A 39 10.49 4.69 -5.64
N ILE A 40 10.43 3.39 -5.92
CA ILE A 40 11.02 2.31 -5.11
C ILE A 40 12.55 2.43 -5.03
N ASN A 41 13.22 2.76 -6.14
CA ASN A 41 14.68 2.90 -6.15
C ASN A 41 15.16 4.14 -5.40
N GLU A 42 14.34 5.18 -5.29
CA GLU A 42 14.65 6.43 -4.58
C GLU A 42 14.16 6.42 -3.11
N LEU A 43 13.45 5.37 -2.70
CA LEU A 43 12.88 5.23 -1.36
C LEU A 43 13.97 4.99 -0.32
N ASN A 44 14.24 6.02 0.48
CA ASN A 44 15.06 5.91 1.69
C ASN A 44 14.15 5.70 2.91
N LEU A 45 13.95 4.44 3.28
CA LEU A 45 13.11 4.07 4.42
C LEU A 45 13.90 4.10 5.73
N PRO A 46 13.33 4.61 6.82
CA PRO A 46 13.91 4.46 8.15
C PRO A 46 13.91 2.99 8.57
N LYS A 47 14.75 2.63 9.55
CA LYS A 47 14.88 1.25 10.07
C LYS A 47 13.59 0.69 10.69
N THR A 48 12.62 1.56 10.99
CA THR A 48 11.30 1.20 11.50
C THR A 48 10.33 0.80 10.39
N CYS A 49 10.70 0.93 9.12
CA CYS A 49 9.86 0.64 7.97
C CYS A 49 10.52 -0.39 7.04
N GLU A 50 9.73 -1.37 6.59
CA GLU A 50 10.15 -2.39 5.63
C GLU A 50 9.06 -2.53 4.55
N ILE A 51 9.46 -2.62 3.27
CA ILE A 51 8.54 -2.94 2.19
C ILE A 51 8.68 -4.42 1.84
N ASN A 52 7.54 -5.09 1.65
CA ASN A 52 7.46 -6.46 1.20
C ASN A 52 6.63 -6.53 -0.08
N PHE A 53 7.20 -7.10 -1.13
CA PHE A 53 6.52 -7.43 -2.39
C PHE A 53 6.14 -8.91 -2.36
N PRO A 54 4.84 -9.24 -2.23
CA PRO A 54 4.40 -10.63 -2.27
C PRO A 54 4.67 -11.32 -3.62
N ASP A 55 4.72 -10.52 -4.69
CA ASP A 55 5.03 -10.93 -6.05
C ASP A 55 6.03 -9.92 -6.65
N ASP A 56 7.19 -10.41 -7.09
CA ASP A 56 8.26 -9.57 -7.65
C ASP A 56 7.88 -8.98 -9.02
N ASP A 57 6.93 -9.58 -9.74
CA ASP A 57 6.44 -9.08 -11.02
C ASP A 57 5.34 -8.01 -10.84
N ASP A 58 4.74 -7.91 -9.65
CA ASP A 58 3.66 -6.97 -9.31
C ASP A 58 4.12 -5.87 -8.34
N LEU A 59 4.77 -4.85 -8.90
CA LEU A 59 5.24 -3.69 -8.14
C LEU A 59 4.10 -2.77 -7.64
N LEU A 60 2.86 -2.95 -8.10
CA LEU A 60 1.73 -2.11 -7.70
C LEU A 60 1.06 -2.63 -6.42
N ASN A 61 1.26 -3.90 -6.08
CA ASN A 61 0.73 -4.53 -4.87
C ASN A 61 1.86 -4.83 -3.89
N PHE A 62 2.11 -3.90 -2.96
CA PHE A 62 3.13 -4.08 -1.93
C PHE A 62 2.57 -3.86 -0.53
N ARG A 63 3.29 -4.37 0.46
CA ARG A 63 2.99 -4.18 1.87
C ARG A 63 4.06 -3.31 2.51
N LEU A 64 3.64 -2.29 3.23
CA LEU A 64 4.50 -1.52 4.12
C LEU A 64 4.34 -2.04 5.53
N ILE A 65 5.43 -2.49 6.13
CA ILE A 65 5.50 -2.91 7.52
C ILE A 65 6.12 -1.77 8.32
N ILE A 66 5.42 -1.30 9.34
CA ILE A 66 5.92 -0.26 10.26
C ILE A 66 6.05 -0.88 11.65
N SER A 67 7.23 -0.74 12.24
CA SER A 67 7.57 -1.17 13.60
C SER A 67 8.09 0.02 14.40
N PRO A 68 7.21 0.81 15.04
CA PRO A 68 7.63 1.99 15.80
C PRO A 68 8.57 1.63 16.95
N ASP A 69 9.64 2.40 17.12
CA ASP A 69 10.63 2.28 18.21
C ASP A 69 10.43 3.32 19.32
N GLU A 70 9.51 4.27 19.13
CA GLU A 70 9.13 5.31 20.08
C GLU A 70 7.61 5.60 20.08
N GLY A 71 7.17 6.47 21.00
CA GLY A 71 5.78 6.87 21.13
C GLY A 71 4.84 5.78 21.70
N PHE A 72 3.54 6.01 21.59
CA PHE A 72 2.52 5.13 22.18
C PHE A 72 2.49 3.72 21.55
N TYR A 73 2.83 3.63 20.27
CA TYR A 73 2.80 2.40 19.49
C TYR A 73 4.15 1.66 19.49
N LYS A 74 5.11 2.10 20.31
CA LYS A 74 6.42 1.47 20.44
C LYS A 74 6.29 -0.04 20.67
N GLY A 75 7.02 -0.81 19.88
CA GLY A 75 7.03 -2.27 19.94
C GLY A 75 5.86 -2.95 19.21
N GLY A 76 4.94 -2.18 18.61
CA GLY A 76 3.96 -2.70 17.66
C GLY A 76 4.57 -3.07 16.31
N LYS A 77 3.85 -3.89 15.55
CA LYS A 77 4.13 -4.24 14.16
C LYS A 77 2.83 -4.10 13.36
N PHE A 78 2.81 -3.17 12.42
CA PHE A 78 1.64 -2.84 11.61
C PHE A 78 1.93 -3.14 10.15
N VAL A 79 0.98 -3.75 9.46
CA VAL A 79 1.10 -4.12 8.04
C VAL A 79 0.04 -3.37 7.25
N PHE A 80 0.48 -2.47 6.38
CA PHE A 80 -0.38 -1.72 5.47
C PHE A 80 -0.28 -2.35 4.10
N SER A 81 -1.42 -2.74 3.53
CA SER A 81 -1.47 -3.25 2.15
C SER A 81 -1.83 -2.11 1.22
N PHE A 82 -0.91 -1.75 0.33
CA PHE A 82 -1.18 -0.77 -0.70
C PHE A 82 -1.83 -1.51 -1.87
N LYS A 83 -3.15 -1.31 -1.96
CA LYS A 83 -3.99 -1.67 -3.11
C LYS A 83 -4.68 -0.37 -3.55
N GLU A 84 -5.40 -0.40 -4.67
CA GLU A 84 -6.14 0.74 -5.23
C GLU A 84 -6.81 1.61 -4.13
N PRO A 85 -6.87 2.95 -4.32
CA PRO A 85 -7.29 3.89 -3.27
C PRO A 85 -8.66 3.51 -2.69
N ASN A 86 -8.67 3.15 -1.41
CA ASN A 86 -9.88 2.81 -0.66
C ASN A 86 -10.40 4.06 0.09
N PRO A 87 -11.57 4.61 -0.28
CA PRO A 87 -12.15 5.77 0.40
C PRO A 87 -12.81 5.43 1.75
N GLU A 88 -13.03 4.15 2.04
CA GLU A 88 -13.82 3.68 3.19
C GLU A 88 -12.99 3.47 4.47
N ASP A 89 -11.70 3.86 4.53
CA ASP A 89 -10.89 3.67 5.74
C ASP A 89 -11.49 4.47 6.92
N PRO A 90 -12.16 3.82 7.89
CA PRO A 90 -12.93 4.54 8.87
C PRO A 90 -11.98 5.02 9.98
N LEU A 91 -11.71 6.32 9.98
CA LEU A 91 -11.02 6.99 11.07
C LEU A 91 -11.79 6.78 12.39
N ASN A 92 -11.12 6.19 13.39
CA ASN A 92 -11.69 5.92 14.71
C ASN A 92 -11.85 7.22 15.52
N LYS A 93 -13.08 7.74 15.58
CA LYS A 93 -13.39 9.01 16.25
C LYS A 93 -13.29 8.90 17.77
N GLU A 94 -13.63 7.74 18.34
CA GLU A 94 -13.62 7.48 19.77
C GLU A 94 -12.19 7.52 20.32
N ALA A 95 -11.24 6.89 19.61
CA ALA A 95 -9.83 6.91 19.97
C ALA A 95 -9.26 8.34 19.93
N ALA A 96 -9.66 9.15 18.94
CA ALA A 96 -9.28 10.55 18.85
C ALA A 96 -9.81 11.38 20.02
N GLU A 97 -11.05 11.17 20.44
CA GLU A 97 -11.63 11.84 21.61
C GLU A 97 -10.89 11.47 22.90
N VAL A 98 -10.58 10.18 23.12
CA VAL A 98 -9.82 9.74 24.31
C VAL A 98 -8.42 10.36 24.33
N LEU A 99 -7.75 10.50 23.19
CA LEU A 99 -6.44 11.15 23.11
C LEU A 99 -6.50 12.62 23.56
N GLN A 100 -7.53 13.36 23.12
CA GLN A 100 -7.71 14.77 23.47
C GLN A 100 -8.08 14.97 24.94
N THR A 101 -8.96 14.13 25.47
CA THR A 101 -9.50 14.28 26.82
C THR A 101 -8.60 13.66 27.90
N ASN A 102 -7.97 12.51 27.61
CA ASN A 102 -7.16 11.79 28.57
C ASN A 102 -6.03 10.99 27.89
N ARG A 103 -4.90 11.67 27.68
CA ARG A 103 -3.68 11.11 27.09
C ARG A 103 -3.18 9.84 27.78
N ARG A 104 -3.30 9.74 29.11
CA ARG A 104 -2.87 8.55 29.87
C ARG A 104 -3.78 7.35 29.62
N LEU A 105 -5.09 7.58 29.57
CA LEU A 105 -6.05 6.52 29.23
C LEU A 105 -5.85 6.05 27.80
N PHE A 106 -5.60 6.97 26.86
CA PHE A 106 -5.25 6.62 25.48
C PHE A 106 -4.03 5.69 25.42
N GLU A 107 -2.95 6.06 26.10
CA GLU A 107 -1.74 5.23 26.19
C GLU A 107 -2.04 3.84 26.77
N GLN A 108 -2.82 3.75 27.84
CA GLN A 108 -3.23 2.47 28.42
C GLN A 108 -4.05 1.63 27.43
N ASN A 109 -4.97 2.25 26.69
CA ASN A 109 -5.78 1.57 25.69
C ASN A 109 -4.92 1.03 24.55
N VAL A 110 -3.96 1.82 24.05
CA VAL A 110 -2.99 1.38 23.04
C VAL A 110 -2.19 0.19 23.57
N GLN A 111 -1.62 0.29 24.77
CA GLN A 111 -0.81 -0.81 25.33
C GLN A 111 -1.62 -2.09 25.57
N ARG A 112 -2.92 -1.98 25.88
CA ARG A 112 -3.83 -3.13 25.99
C ARG A 112 -4.14 -3.73 24.62
N SER A 113 -4.47 -2.90 23.63
CA SER A 113 -4.81 -3.39 22.28
C SER A 113 -3.61 -4.07 21.62
N LEU A 114 -2.41 -3.50 21.72
CA LEU A 114 -1.18 -4.11 21.17
C LEU A 114 -0.92 -5.52 21.70
N ARG A 115 -1.19 -5.77 22.99
CA ARG A 115 -0.95 -7.07 23.64
C ARG A 115 -2.00 -8.13 23.28
N GLY A 116 -3.10 -7.74 22.64
CA GLY A 116 -4.27 -8.57 22.41
C GLY A 116 -5.25 -8.43 23.57
N GLY A 117 -6.34 -7.70 23.38
CA GLY A 117 -7.27 -7.40 24.47
C GLY A 117 -8.43 -6.50 24.08
N TYR A 118 -9.35 -6.32 25.03
CA TYR A 118 -10.53 -5.48 24.84
C TYR A 118 -10.26 -4.01 25.18
N VAL A 119 -10.76 -3.11 24.34
CA VAL A 119 -10.94 -1.68 24.63
C VAL A 119 -12.43 -1.37 24.42
N GLY A 120 -13.15 -1.13 25.52
CA GLY A 120 -14.61 -1.12 25.50
C GLY A 120 -15.18 -2.50 25.15
N ALA A 121 -16.08 -2.57 24.17
CA ALA A 121 -16.65 -3.82 23.68
C ALA A 121 -15.85 -4.45 22.52
N THR A 122 -14.85 -3.74 21.99
CA THR A 122 -14.09 -4.18 20.81
C THR A 122 -12.84 -4.92 21.23
N TYR A 123 -12.66 -6.12 20.69
CA TYR A 123 -11.42 -6.89 20.84
C TYR A 123 -10.41 -6.49 19.76
N PHE A 124 -9.15 -6.32 20.17
CA PHE A 124 -8.03 -6.09 19.27
C PHE A 124 -7.10 -7.30 19.30
N GLU A 125 -6.72 -7.79 18.12
CA GLU A 125 -5.72 -8.83 18.00
C GLU A 125 -4.33 -8.34 18.42
N ARG A 126 -3.51 -9.25 18.94
CA ARG A 126 -2.14 -8.95 19.33
C ARG A 126 -1.32 -8.58 18.10
N CYS A 127 -0.63 -7.43 18.16
CA CYS A 127 0.23 -6.93 17.08
C CYS A 127 1.58 -6.40 17.58
N LEU A 128 2.10 -6.92 18.68
CA LEU A 128 3.49 -6.67 19.09
C LEU A 128 4.47 -7.36 18.13
N LYS A 129 5.61 -6.69 17.85
CA LYS A 129 6.74 -7.21 17.07
C LYS A 129 7.36 -8.45 17.70
#